data_AF-A0A142L246-F1
#
_entry.id   AF-A0A142L246-F1
#
_cell.length_a   1.000
_cell.length_b   1.000
_cell.length_c   1.000
_cell.angle_alpha   90.00
_cell.angle_beta   90.00
_cell.angle_gamma   90.00
#
_symmetry.space_group_name_H-M   'P 1'
#
loop_
_entity.id
_entity.type
_entity.pdbx_description
1 polymer ?
#
loop_
_entity_poly.entity_id
_entity_poly.type
_entity_poly.pdbx_seq_one_letter_code
_entity_poly.pdbx_strand_id
1 'polypeptide(L)'
;MSKNYKQLSLEQRYQIECLIKAGFSQKKIAEQLNVHASTISRELKRNIAKRGKTAGEYMALNAQRKTNIRHLEKPKYVSIVE
;
A
#
# COMPACT_ATOMS: atom_id res chain seq x y z
N MET A 1 16.91 -0.34 -16.84
CA MET A 1 15.90 -1.39 -16.60
C MET A 1 14.87 -0.90 -15.59
N SER A 2 13.58 -0.81 -15.95
CA SER A 2 12.55 -0.50 -14.94
C SER A 2 12.32 -1.71 -14.04
N LYS A 3 12.53 -1.56 -12.73
CA LYS A 3 12.20 -2.63 -11.77
C LYS A 3 10.69 -2.83 -11.74
N ASN A 4 10.23 -4.01 -12.15
CA ASN A 4 8.83 -4.42 -12.06
C ASN A 4 8.52 -4.86 -10.63
N TYR A 5 8.03 -3.92 -9.82
CA TYR A 5 7.60 -4.23 -8.46
C TYR A 5 6.15 -4.71 -8.45
N LYS A 6 5.91 -5.93 -7.94
CA LYS A 6 4.57 -6.45 -7.69
C LYS A 6 3.90 -5.60 -6.62
N GLN A 7 2.78 -4.96 -6.98
CA GLN A 7 1.97 -4.18 -6.05
C GLN A 7 1.10 -5.10 -5.20
N LEU A 8 0.80 -4.68 -3.97
CA LEU A 8 -0.18 -5.37 -3.15
C LEU A 8 -1.57 -5.28 -3.80
N SER A 9 -2.28 -6.41 -3.88
CA SER A 9 -3.68 -6.45 -4.31
C SER A 9 -4.60 -5.85 -3.23
N LEU A 10 -5.84 -5.55 -3.60
CA LEU A 10 -6.84 -5.11 -2.62
C LEU A 10 -7.11 -6.19 -1.54
N GLU A 11 -7.15 -7.45 -1.94
CA GLU A 11 -7.29 -8.59 -1.02
C GLU A 11 -6.15 -8.65 0.00
N GLN A 12 -4.90 -8.50 -0.45
CA GLN A 12 -3.74 -8.45 0.45
C GLN A 12 -3.84 -7.26 1.41
N ARG A 13 -4.39 -6.11 0.98
CA ARG A 13 -4.63 -4.97 1.87
C ARG A 13 -5.70 -5.27 2.91
N TYR A 14 -6.76 -5.99 2.56
CA TYR A 14 -7.74 -6.44 3.55
C TYR A 14 -7.12 -7.39 4.58
N GLN A 15 -6.30 -8.34 4.13
CA GLN A 15 -5.56 -9.23 5.02
C GLN A 15 -4.65 -8.45 5.99
N ILE A 16 -3.93 -7.44 5.49
CA ILE A 16 -3.11 -6.54 6.33
C ILE A 16 -3.99 -5.83 7.36
N GLU A 17 -5.14 -5.26 6.95
CA GLU A 17 -6.05 -4.57 7.87
C GLU A 17 -6.56 -5.50 8.98
N CYS A 18 -7.01 -6.70 8.64
CA CYS A 18 -7.47 -7.70 9.61
C CYS A 18 -6.35 -8.11 10.58
N LEU A 19 -5.14 -8.36 10.08
CA LEU A 19 -4.02 -8.78 10.92
C LEU A 19 -3.53 -7.66 11.85
N ILE A 20 -3.55 -6.40 11.40
CA ILE A 20 -3.24 -5.26 12.26
C ILE A 20 -4.27 -5.15 13.39
N LYS A 21 -5.56 -5.28 13.08
CA LYS A 21 -6.64 -5.27 14.10
C LYS A 21 -6.51 -6.44 15.07
N ALA A 22 -5.99 -7.58 14.62
CA ALA A 22 -5.68 -8.73 15.46
C ALA A 22 -4.38 -8.58 16.28
N GLY A 23 -3.69 -7.44 16.21
CA GLY A 23 -2.49 -7.15 17.02
C GLY A 23 -1.20 -7.77 16.49
N PHE A 24 -1.15 -8.20 15.22
CA PHE A 24 0.05 -8.82 14.66
C PHE A 24 1.13 -7.78 14.36
N SER A 25 2.40 -8.16 14.56
CA SER A 25 3.54 -7.33 14.19
C SER A 25 3.73 -7.27 12.66
N GLN A 26 4.33 -6.18 12.16
CA GLN A 26 4.60 -6.01 10.72
C GLN A 26 5.43 -7.16 10.13
N LYS A 27 6.36 -7.72 10.92
CA LYS A 27 7.18 -8.87 10.52
C LYS A 27 6.32 -10.12 10.32
N LYS A 28 5.43 -10.43 11.28
CA LYS A 28 4.53 -11.57 11.20
C LYS A 28 3.54 -11.42 10.04
N ILE A 29 3.02 -10.21 9.81
CA ILE A 29 2.18 -9.90 8.65
C ILE A 29 2.92 -10.19 7.33
N ALA A 30 4.17 -9.76 7.23
CA ALA A 30 5.00 -9.97 6.04
C ALA A 30 5.23 -11.46 5.77
N GLU A 31 5.51 -12.25 6.81
CA GLU A 31 5.65 -13.71 6.74
C GLU A 31 4.34 -14.37 6.27
N GLN A 32 3.19 -14.00 6.83
CA GLN A 32 1.88 -14.55 6.44
C GLN A 32 1.51 -14.25 4.98
N LEU A 33 1.84 -13.05 4.49
CA LEU A 33 1.57 -12.62 3.11
C LEU A 33 2.65 -13.06 2.11
N ASN A 34 3.70 -13.73 2.58
CA ASN A 34 4.90 -14.07 1.82
C ASN A 34 5.47 -12.85 1.05
N VAL A 35 5.60 -11.72 1.75
CA VAL A 35 6.21 -10.50 1.22
C VAL A 35 7.36 -10.06 2.11
N HIS A 36 8.25 -9.24 1.58
CA HIS A 36 9.33 -8.67 2.37
C HIS A 36 8.79 -7.68 3.42
N ALA A 37 9.36 -7.67 4.63
CA ALA A 37 8.94 -6.76 5.72
C ALA A 37 8.96 -5.28 5.31
N SER A 38 9.91 -4.89 4.45
CA SER A 38 9.98 -3.53 3.90
C SER A 38 8.78 -3.17 3.00
N THR A 39 8.09 -4.14 2.40
CA THR A 39 6.85 -3.92 1.65
C THR A 39 5.74 -3.49 2.60
N ILE A 40 5.55 -4.20 3.72
CA ILE A 40 4.56 -3.85 4.75
C ILE A 40 4.88 -2.48 5.36
N SER A 41 6.13 -2.25 5.76
CA SER A 41 6.55 -0.97 6.34
C SER A 41 6.27 0.22 5.40
N ARG A 42 6.61 0.09 4.11
CA ARG A 42 6.33 1.12 3.10
C ARG A 42 4.83 1.31 2.86
N GLU A 43 4.06 0.23 2.82
CA GLU A 43 2.60 0.26 2.64
C GLU A 43 1.96 1.08 3.77
N LEU A 44 2.26 0.75 5.03
CA LEU A 44 1.71 1.45 6.19
C LEU A 44 2.12 2.93 6.21
N LYS A 45 3.41 3.22 6.01
CA LYS A 45 3.91 4.60 6.01
C LYS A 45 3.26 5.48 4.94
N ARG A 46 2.95 4.92 3.77
CA ARG A 46 2.37 5.67 2.64
C ARG A 46 0.85 5.82 2.77
N ASN A 47 0.17 4.83 3.33
CA ASN A 47 -1.28 4.73 3.23
C ASN A 47 -2.04 5.05 4.53
N ILE A 48 -1.41 4.97 5.71
CA ILE A 48 -2.02 5.45 6.96
C ILE A 48 -2.15 6.98 6.92
N ALA A 49 -3.34 7.50 7.23
CA ALA A 49 -3.56 8.93 7.34
C ALA A 49 -2.95 9.46 8.66
N LYS A 50 -2.32 10.65 8.60
CA LYS A 50 -1.77 11.31 9.79
C LYS A 50 -2.75 12.27 10.47
N ARG A 51 -3.87 12.59 9.81
CA ARG A 51 -4.87 13.59 10.21
C ARG A 51 -6.26 13.14 9.78
N GLY A 52 -7.30 13.68 10.43
CA GLY A 52 -8.71 13.39 10.14
C GLY A 52 -9.27 12.20 10.93
N LYS A 53 -10.50 11.80 10.60
CA LYS A 53 -11.26 10.77 11.33
C LYS A 53 -10.60 9.38 11.33
N THR A 54 -9.84 9.06 10.29
CA THR A 54 -9.17 7.76 10.12
C THR A 54 -7.67 7.86 10.39
N ALA A 55 -7.24 8.84 11.21
CA ALA A 55 -5.83 9.05 11.50
C ALA A 55 -5.28 7.93 12.38
N GLY A 56 -4.07 7.45 12.06
CA GLY A 56 -3.41 6.36 12.81
C GLY A 56 -3.91 4.96 12.46
N GLU A 57 -5.08 4.84 11.84
CA GLU A 57 -5.64 3.56 11.44
C GLU A 57 -5.29 3.20 10.00
N TYR A 58 -5.02 1.90 9.77
CA TYR A 58 -4.85 1.36 8.43
C TYR A 58 -6.21 0.86 7.91
N MET A 59 -6.70 1.48 6.83
CA MET A 59 -7.92 1.06 6.14
C MET A 59 -7.59 0.66 4.70
N ALA A 60 -7.91 -0.58 4.33
CA ALA A 60 -7.55 -1.16 3.04
C ALA A 60 -8.09 -0.35 1.85
N LEU A 61 -9.34 0.10 1.95
CA LEU A 61 -10.00 0.93 0.91
C LEU A 61 -9.29 2.27 0.72
N ASN A 62 -8.89 2.94 1.80
CA ASN A 62 -8.15 4.20 1.72
C ASN A 62 -6.76 3.99 1.11
N ALA A 63 -6.09 2.89 1.45
CA ALA A 63 -4.81 2.52 0.89
C ALA A 63 -4.88 2.24 -0.61
N GLN A 64 -5.91 1.51 -1.06
CA GLN A 64 -6.17 1.26 -2.47
C GLN A 64 -6.45 2.57 -3.22
N ARG A 65 -7.35 3.41 -2.70
CA ARG A 65 -7.71 4.70 -3.32
C ARG A 65 -6.48 5.59 -3.48
N LYS A 66 -5.67 5.75 -2.44
CA LYS A 66 -4.40 6.52 -2.50
C LYS A 66 -3.43 5.96 -3.53
N THR A 67 -3.37 4.63 -3.64
CA THR A 67 -2.50 3.97 -4.63
C THR A 67 -2.99 4.21 -6.05
N ASN A 68 -4.29 4.10 -6.30
CA ASN A 68 -4.88 4.40 -7.61
C ASN A 68 -4.63 5.86 -8.02
N ILE A 69 -4.88 6.82 -7.12
CA ILE A 69 -4.62 8.25 -7.37
C ILE A 69 -3.17 8.47 -7.79
N ARG A 70 -2.20 7.92 -7.04
CA ARG A 70 -0.78 8.03 -7.37
C ARG A 70 -0.42 7.42 -8.74
N HIS A 71 -1.08 6.33 -9.12
CA HIS A 71 -0.87 5.71 -10.42
C HIS A 71 -1.48 6.51 -11.58
N LEU A 72 -2.55 7.26 -11.31
CA LEU A 72 -3.16 8.19 -12.26
C LEU A 72 -2.31 9.45 -12.42
N GLU A 73 -1.85 10.03 -11.31
CA GLU A 73 -1.14 11.32 -11.26
C GLU A 73 0.36 11.22 -11.57
N LYS A 74 0.97 10.01 -11.55
CA LYS A 74 2.40 9.88 -11.85
C LYS A 74 2.68 10.45 -13.25
N PRO A 75 3.74 11.27 -13.42
CA PRO A 75 4.15 11.74 -14.75
C PRO A 75 4.33 10.55 -15.69
N LYS A 76 3.72 10.63 -16.87
CA LYS A 76 3.87 9.65 -17.94
C LYS A 76 4.69 10.29 -19.05
N TYR A 77 5.59 9.52 -19.64
CA TYR A 77 6.25 9.94 -20.86
C TYR A 77 5.19 10.13 -21.96
N VAL A 78 5.18 11.32 -22.57
CA VAL A 78 4.32 11.66 -23.71
C VAL A 78 5.25 11.86 -24.89
N SER A 79 5.14 11.05 -25.95
CA SER A 79 5.84 11.36 -27.19
C SER A 79 5.05 12.43 -27.93
N ILE A 80 5.67 13.57 -28.18
CA ILE A 80 5.11 14.59 -29.05
C ILE A 80 5.40 14.10 -30.48
N VAL A 81 4.35 13.83 -31.24
CA VAL A 81 4.44 13.54 -32.68
C VAL A 81 4.19 14.87 -33.40
N GLU A 82 5.09 15.25 -34.29
CA GLU A 82 4.98 16.43 -35.16
C GLU A 82 3.94 16.25 -36.26
#